data_AF-A0A8K1D584-F1
#
_entry.id   AF-A0A8K1D584-F1
#
_cell.length_a   1.000
_cell.length_b   1.000
_cell.length_c   1.000
_cell.angle_alpha   90.00
_cell.angle_beta   90.00
_cell.angle_gamma   90.00
#
_symmetry.space_group_name_H-M   'P 1'
#
loop_
_entity.id
_entity.type
_entity.pdbx_description
1 polymer ?
#
loop_
_entity_poly.entity_id
_entity_poly.type
_entity_poly.pdbx_seq_one_letter_code
_entity_poly.pdbx_strand_id
1 'polypeptide(L)'
;IDMYVEGMFDLNELLMTYEIQPADKKEQHFANMMDKTESRYFSVFEKVLKDHGKDFLVGNQLSRADVQLLEIILMIEEWKPEMFAKFPLLQ
;
A
#
# COMPACT_ATOMS: atom_id res chain seq x y z
N ILE A 1 -17.40 5.49 -5.16
CA ILE A 1 -16.79 4.53 -4.21
C ILE A 1 -15.85 5.35 -3.31
N ASP A 2 -15.49 4.85 -2.12
CA ASP A 2 -14.57 5.56 -1.21
C ASP A 2 -13.17 5.66 -1.85
N MET A 3 -12.58 6.86 -1.84
CA MET A 3 -11.31 7.18 -2.51
C MET A 3 -10.16 6.27 -2.06
N TYR A 4 -10.17 5.84 -0.79
CA TYR A 4 -9.17 4.91 -0.25
C TYR A 4 -9.34 3.50 -0.81
N VAL A 5 -10.59 3.06 -1.00
CA VAL A 5 -10.90 1.73 -1.53
C VAL A 5 -10.56 1.64 -3.01
N GLU A 6 -10.83 2.70 -3.79
CA GLU A 6 -10.40 2.80 -5.19
C GLU A 6 -8.87 2.81 -5.30
N GLY A 7 -8.17 3.60 -4.47
CA GLY A 7 -6.71 3.63 -4.46
C GLY A 7 -6.10 2.26 -4.10
N MET A 8 -6.64 1.58 -3.10
CA MET A 8 -6.19 0.23 -2.73
C MET A 8 -6.47 -0.78 -3.84
N PHE A 9 -7.58 -0.66 -4.57
CA PHE A 9 -7.90 -1.56 -5.67
C PHE A 9 -6.86 -1.45 -6.80
N ASP A 10 -6.48 -0.23 -7.19
CA ASP A 10 -5.43 0.02 -8.18
C ASP A 10 -4.09 -0.61 -7.76
N LEU A 11 -3.70 -0.45 -6.49
CA LEU A 11 -2.44 -1.03 -6.00
C LEU A 11 -2.52 -2.55 -5.98
N ASN A 12 -3.63 -3.11 -5.47
CA ASN A 12 -3.79 -4.55 -5.38
C ASN A 12 -3.79 -5.20 -6.77
N GLU A 13 -4.37 -4.56 -7.78
CA GLU A 13 -4.28 -5.02 -9.17
C GLU A 13 -2.81 -5.07 -9.66
N LEU A 14 -2.00 -4.06 -9.35
CA LEU A 14 -0.57 -4.06 -9.69
C LEU A 14 0.20 -5.18 -8.99
N LEU A 15 -0.09 -5.44 -7.70
CA LEU A 15 0.51 -6.52 -6.91
C LEU A 15 0.15 -7.89 -7.49
N MET A 16 -1.15 -8.13 -7.68
CA MET A 16 -1.68 -9.42 -8.16
C MET A 16 -1.22 -9.76 -9.58
N THR A 17 -1.02 -8.76 -10.43
CA THR A 17 -0.58 -8.98 -11.82
C THR A 17 0.92 -9.23 -11.94
N TYR A 18 1.71 -9.06 -10.89
CA TYR A 18 3.16 -9.27 -10.92
C TYR A 18 3.54 -10.72 -11.30
N GLU A 19 2.86 -11.71 -10.73
CA GLU A 19 3.20 -13.12 -10.94
C GLU A 19 2.99 -13.59 -12.37
N ILE A 20 2.04 -12.99 -13.08
CA ILE A 20 1.66 -13.33 -14.45
C ILE A 20 2.41 -12.51 -15.51
N GLN A 21 3.28 -11.58 -15.10
CA GLN A 21 4.07 -10.81 -16.07
C GLN A 21 5.07 -11.71 -16.81
N PRO A 22 5.30 -11.46 -18.11
CA PRO A 22 6.42 -12.03 -18.85
C PRO A 22 7.76 -11.75 -18.16
N ALA A 23 8.70 -12.68 -18.24
CA ALA A 23 9.98 -12.59 -17.55
C ALA A 23 10.77 -11.31 -17.90
N ASP A 24 10.71 -10.86 -19.16
CA ASP A 24 11.34 -9.63 -19.67
C ASP A 24 10.71 -8.34 -19.13
N LYS A 25 9.49 -8.40 -18.59
CA LYS A 25 8.76 -7.25 -18.04
C LYS A 25 8.70 -7.24 -16.52
N LYS A 26 9.05 -8.37 -15.89
CA LYS A 26 8.83 -8.59 -14.46
C LYS A 26 9.60 -7.60 -13.59
N GLU A 27 10.85 -7.31 -13.95
CA GLU A 27 11.69 -6.32 -13.23
C GLU A 27 11.13 -4.89 -13.36
N GLN A 28 10.76 -4.47 -14.57
CA GLN A 28 10.16 -3.15 -14.79
C GLN A 28 8.83 -2.99 -14.06
N HIS A 29 7.99 -4.03 -14.07
CA HIS A 29 6.72 -4.04 -13.34
C HIS A 29 6.95 -3.94 -11.84
N PHE A 30 7.92 -4.69 -11.30
CA PHE A 30 8.29 -4.63 -9.89
C PHE A 30 8.75 -3.22 -9.49
N ALA A 31 9.63 -2.60 -10.28
CA ALA A 31 10.12 -1.24 -10.01
C ALA A 31 8.98 -0.22 -9.99
N ASN A 32 8.08 -0.26 -10.98
CA ASN A 32 6.90 0.62 -11.06
C ASN A 32 5.93 0.41 -9.88
N MET A 33 5.70 -0.85 -9.52
CA MET A 33 4.85 -1.22 -8.39
C MET A 33 5.43 -0.70 -7.06
N MET A 34 6.73 -0.86 -6.82
CA MET A 34 7.39 -0.33 -5.61
C MET A 34 7.41 1.20 -5.58
N ASP A 35 7.68 1.85 -6.70
CA ASP A 35 7.66 3.31 -6.81
C ASP A 35 6.27 3.88 -6.49
N LYS A 36 5.21 3.28 -7.04
CA LYS A 36 3.83 3.68 -6.75
C LYS A 36 3.43 3.41 -5.30
N THR A 37 3.82 2.25 -4.76
CA THR A 37 3.58 1.90 -3.35
C THR A 37 4.13 2.98 -2.43
N GLU A 38 5.39 3.35 -2.63
CA GLU A 38 6.09 4.34 -1.82
C GLU A 38 5.52 5.76 -2.03
N SER A 39 5.51 6.24 -3.28
CA SER A 39 5.24 7.64 -3.60
C SER A 39 3.76 8.03 -3.55
N ARG A 40 2.85 7.10 -3.85
CA ARG A 40 1.41 7.39 -4.00
C ARG A 40 0.59 6.82 -2.86
N TYR A 41 0.80 5.56 -2.49
CA TYR A 41 -0.12 4.87 -1.57
C TYR A 41 0.31 5.03 -0.11
N PHE A 42 1.50 4.55 0.26
CA PHE A 42 1.99 4.63 1.64
C PHE A 42 2.14 6.08 2.11
N SER A 43 2.65 6.96 1.25
CA SER A 43 2.70 8.40 1.53
C SER A 43 1.34 9.01 1.87
N VAL A 44 0.26 8.54 1.25
CA VAL A 44 -1.11 9.02 1.56
C VAL A 44 -1.61 8.45 2.87
N PHE A 45 -1.46 7.15 3.12
CA PHE A 45 -1.95 6.53 4.36
C PHE A 45 -1.19 7.02 5.60
N GLU A 46 0.13 7.13 5.52
CA GLU A 46 0.97 7.74 6.56
C GLU A 46 0.50 9.17 6.87
N LYS A 47 0.22 9.97 5.83
CA LYS A 47 -0.28 11.33 5.99
C LYS A 47 -1.65 11.35 6.66
N VAL A 48 -2.56 10.46 6.29
CA VAL A 48 -3.90 10.38 6.89
C VAL A 48 -3.81 10.08 8.38
N LEU A 49 -3.07 9.03 8.74
CA LEU A 49 -2.85 8.65 10.14
C LEU A 49 -2.21 9.80 10.94
N LYS A 50 -1.24 10.48 10.35
CA LYS A 50 -0.57 11.64 10.95
C LYS A 50 -1.51 12.83 11.14
N ASP A 51 -2.33 13.15 10.13
CA ASP A 51 -3.19 14.33 10.11
C ASP A 51 -4.29 14.25 11.18
N HIS A 52 -4.90 13.06 11.36
CA HIS A 52 -5.95 12.89 12.37
C HIS A 52 -5.44 12.31 13.71
N GLY A 53 -4.24 11.74 13.74
CA GLY A 53 -3.61 11.20 14.96
C GLY A 53 -4.44 10.10 15.63
N LYS A 54 -5.04 9.22 14.83
CA LYS A 54 -5.89 8.11 15.28
C LYS A 54 -5.32 6.79 14.76
N ASP A 55 -5.73 5.71 15.39
CA ASP A 55 -5.22 4.37 15.11
C ASP A 55 -5.85 3.75 13.85
N PHE A 56 -7.04 4.22 13.45
CA PHE A 56 -7.78 3.70 12.29
C PHE A 56 -7.99 4.78 11.24
N LEU A 57 -7.99 4.37 9.98
CA LEU A 57 -8.10 5.25 8.81
C LEU A 57 -9.43 6.01 8.74
N VAL A 58 -10.53 5.38 9.19
CA VAL A 58 -11.88 5.94 9.04
C VAL A 58 -12.68 5.81 10.32
N GLY A 59 -13.26 6.92 10.78
CA GLY A 59 -14.23 6.93 11.88
C GLY A 59 -13.68 6.48 13.24
N ASN A 60 -12.36 6.39 13.40
CA ASN A 60 -11.70 5.92 14.62
C ASN A 60 -12.18 4.52 15.07
N GLN A 61 -12.45 3.65 14.11
CA GLN A 61 -12.81 2.25 14.34
C GLN A 61 -12.28 1.39 13.20
N LEU A 62 -12.07 0.10 13.46
CA LEU A 62 -11.66 -0.84 12.43
C LEU A 62 -12.65 -0.84 11.27
N SER A 63 -12.12 -0.70 10.07
CA SER A 63 -12.89 -0.69 8.83
C SER A 63 -12.25 -1.61 7.79
N ARG A 64 -12.94 -1.78 6.66
CA ARG A 64 -12.40 -2.52 5.52
C ARG A 64 -11.11 -1.90 4.98
N ALA A 65 -10.97 -0.57 5.05
CA ALA A 65 -9.76 0.11 4.59
C ALA A 65 -8.53 -0.34 5.39
N ASP A 66 -8.65 -0.44 6.72
CA ASP A 66 -7.54 -0.87 7.58
C ASP A 66 -7.12 -2.32 7.27
N VAL A 67 -8.10 -3.21 7.04
CA VAL A 67 -7.83 -4.62 6.68
C VAL A 67 -7.12 -4.74 5.33
N GLN A 68 -7.55 -3.97 4.33
CA GLN A 68 -6.94 -3.96 3.00
C GLN A 68 -5.53 -3.34 3.02
N LEU A 69 -5.32 -2.29 3.83
CA LEU A 69 -4.00 -1.70 4.02
C LEU A 69 -3.04 -2.71 4.67
N LEU A 70 -3.49 -3.44 5.70
CA LEU A 70 -2.68 -4.46 6.35
C LEU A 70 -2.27 -5.58 5.38
N GLU A 71 -3.18 -6.05 4.53
CA GLU A 71 -2.88 -7.06 3.50
C GLU A 71 -1.73 -6.59 2.57
N ILE A 72 -1.81 -5.34 2.10
CA ILE A 72 -0.78 -4.74 1.25
C ILE A 72 0.54 -4.59 2.02
N ILE A 73 0.50 -4.15 3.28
CA ILE A 73 1.69 -3.99 4.11
C ILE A 73 2.45 -5.32 4.19
N LEU A 74 1.75 -6.42 4.50
CA LEU A 74 2.36 -7.75 4.59
C LEU A 74 2.99 -8.19 3.26
N MET A 75 2.31 -7.98 2.14
CA MET A 75 2.86 -8.31 0.81
C MET A 75 4.14 -7.52 0.49
N ILE A 76 4.15 -6.22 0.82
CA ILE A 76 5.32 -5.37 0.59
C ILE A 76 6.46 -5.71 1.55
N GLU A 77 6.16 -6.11 2.78
CA GLU A 77 7.16 -6.55 3.76
C GLU A 77 7.92 -7.79 3.29
N GLU A 78 7.25 -8.72 2.59
CA GLU A 78 7.90 -9.89 1.98
C GLU A 78 8.90 -9.52 0.86
N TRP A 79 8.72 -8.37 0.19
CA TRP A 79 9.55 -7.96 -0.95
C TRP A 79 10.59 -6.89 -0.61
N LYS A 80 10.23 -5.92 0.23
CA LYS A 80 11.02 -4.71 0.49
C LYS A 80 10.77 -4.15 1.90
N PRO A 81 11.16 -4.88 2.96
CA PRO A 81 10.88 -4.48 4.34
C PRO A 81 11.51 -3.14 4.72
N GLU A 82 12.63 -2.76 4.11
CA GLU A 82 13.29 -1.48 4.37
C GLU A 82 12.47 -0.26 3.93
N MET A 83 11.41 -0.44 3.12
CA MET A 83 10.50 0.64 2.73
C MET A 83 9.81 1.27 3.94
N PHE A 84 9.47 0.48 4.95
CA PHE A 84 8.71 0.92 6.12
C PHE A 84 9.49 1.84 7.06
N ALA A 85 10.83 1.90 6.94
CA ALA A 85 11.63 2.87 7.68
C ALA A 85 11.24 4.34 7.37
N LYS A 86 10.57 4.60 6.24
CA LYS A 86 10.05 5.92 5.85
C LYS A 86 8.62 6.20 6.33
N PHE A 87 7.91 5.17 6.81
CA PHE A 87 6.48 5.21 7.12
C PHE A 87 6.21 4.61 8.51
N PRO A 88 6.67 5.27 9.60
CA PRO A 88 6.60 4.72 10.95
C PRO A 88 5.18 4.53 11.49
N LEU A 89 4.15 5.18 10.93
CA LEU A 89 2.75 4.96 11.34
C LEU A 89 2.11 3.77 10.63
N LEU A 90 2.79 3.21 9.63
CA LEU A 90 2.38 1.98 8.94
C LEU A 90 3.08 0.72 9.49
N GLN A 91 3.85 0.84 10.58
CA GLN A 91 4.54 -0.25 11.28
C GLN A 91 3.83 -0.70 12.56
#